data_AF-A0A554QFJ6-F1
#
_entry.id   AF-A0A554QFJ6-F1
#
_cell.length_a   1.000
_cell.length_b   1.000
_cell.length_c   1.000
_cell.angle_alpha   90.00
_cell.angle_beta   90.00
_cell.angle_gamma   90.00
#
_symmetry.space_group_name_H-M   'P 1'
#
loop_
_entity.id
_entity.type
_entity.pdbx_description
1 polymer ?
#
loop_
_entity_poly.entity_id
_entity_poly.type
_entity_poly.pdbx_seq_one_letter_code
_entity_poly.pdbx_strand_id
1 'polypeptide(L)'
;MAEEYDLPSPTTVANWTVIYRRDGEDGLRPKRRGRPPTDRGDSPSKSELETLRAENERLRAEVAYLGKLRALRSQERRAKVRAVDDLKAHYPLPLLLQIADLPRSTFYDHRNRLRHEDRHAELKEAIRETFEDAKGAYGHRRILAVLRRQGRRVSKKTVLTLMRTLGLQCLVRRRKRYNSFRGEVGEVRFTPDGGHRDSGTHRSAGRMSSCPASAGRLRPSTRSRPPAG
;
A
#
# COMPACT_ATOMS: atom_id res chain seq x y z
N MET A 1 22.88 42.99 63.10
CA MET A 1 21.84 42.47 62.20
C MET A 1 21.35 41.07 62.57
N ALA A 2 22.17 40.01 62.65
CA ALA A 2 21.62 38.68 63.01
C ALA A 2 21.15 38.55 64.47
N GLU A 3 21.84 39.19 65.43
CA GLU A 3 21.45 39.23 66.85
C GLU A 3 20.25 40.16 67.13
N GLU A 4 19.92 41.05 66.19
CA GLU A 4 18.87 42.06 66.34
C GLU A 4 17.47 41.53 66.00
N TYR A 5 17.40 40.43 65.26
CA TYR A 5 16.16 39.81 64.78
C TYR A 5 15.99 38.35 65.23
N ASP A 6 16.71 37.95 66.28
CA ASP A 6 16.58 36.65 66.95
C ASP A 6 16.68 35.43 66.00
N LEU A 7 17.58 35.51 65.02
CA LEU A 7 17.79 34.45 64.03
C LEU A 7 18.81 33.41 64.53
N PRO A 8 18.55 32.09 64.39
CA PRO A 8 19.37 31.03 65.00
C PRO A 8 20.83 30.97 64.53
N SER A 9 21.17 31.61 63.40
CA SER A 9 22.54 31.65 62.88
C SER A 9 22.75 32.87 61.98
N PRO A 10 23.89 33.58 62.08
CA PRO A 10 24.24 34.70 61.19
C PRO A 10 24.30 34.32 59.71
N THR A 11 24.52 33.04 59.41
CA THR A 11 24.57 32.51 58.05
C THR A 11 23.20 32.40 57.38
N THR A 12 22.11 32.46 58.16
CA THR A 12 20.73 32.37 57.66
C THR A 12 20.40 33.55 56.75
N VAL A 13 20.74 34.77 57.19
CA VAL A 13 20.53 36.00 56.41
C VAL A 13 21.41 36.00 55.15
N ALA A 14 22.66 35.55 55.25
CA ALA A 14 23.55 35.44 54.11
C ALA A 14 23.02 34.46 53.04
N ASN A 15 22.52 33.29 53.47
CA ASN A 15 21.93 32.30 52.57
C ASN A 15 20.63 32.81 51.91
N TRP A 16 19.76 33.49 52.66
CA TRP A 16 18.57 34.13 52.08
C TRP A 16 18.93 35.20 51.07
N THR A 17 19.97 35.99 51.33
CA THR A 17 20.45 37.02 50.42
C THR A 17 20.95 36.41 49.10
N VAL A 18 21.67 35.29 49.15
CA VAL A 18 22.13 34.57 47.96
C VAL A 18 20.96 34.01 47.15
N ILE A 19 19.97 33.40 47.83
CA ILE A 19 18.78 32.85 47.17
C ILE A 19 17.96 33.98 46.52
N TYR A 20 17.78 35.10 47.23
CA TYR A 20 17.04 36.26 46.73
C TYR A 20 17.73 36.93 45.54
N ARG A 21 19.05 37.09 45.56
CA ARG A 21 19.78 37.64 44.39
C ARG A 21 19.69 36.75 43.16
N ARG A 22 19.58 35.42 43.34
CA ARG A 22 19.52 34.46 42.24
C ARG A 22 18.11 34.32 41.66
N ASP A 23 17.11 34.17 42.53
CA ASP A 23 15.76 33.74 42.15
C ASP A 23 14.68 34.79 42.51
N GLY A 24 15.07 35.96 43.02
CA GLY A 24 14.16 37.02 43.46
C GLY A 24 13.32 36.63 44.68
N GLU A 25 12.19 37.31 44.88
CA GLU A 25 11.23 37.02 45.96
C GLU A 25 10.68 35.59 45.88
N ASP A 26 10.51 35.04 44.68
CA ASP A 26 10.02 33.68 44.45
C ASP A 26 10.96 32.59 45.00
N GLY A 27 12.25 32.87 45.11
CA GLY A 27 13.24 31.96 45.71
C GLY A 27 13.06 31.73 47.20
N LEU A 28 12.49 32.72 47.90
CA LEU A 28 12.23 32.66 49.35
C LEU A 28 10.85 32.05 49.66
N ARG A 29 10.01 31.81 48.66
CA ARG A 29 8.70 31.17 48.88
C ARG A 29 8.86 29.71 49.32
N PRO A 30 8.03 29.23 50.27
CA PRO A 30 8.06 27.84 50.70
C PRO A 30 7.81 26.89 49.52
N LYS A 31 8.83 26.13 49.11
CA LYS A 31 8.65 25.10 48.10
C LYS A 31 7.81 23.96 48.66
N ARG A 32 6.87 23.45 47.85
CA ARG A 32 6.07 22.27 48.21
C ARG A 32 7.00 21.12 48.58
N ARG A 33 6.94 20.67 49.84
CA ARG A 33 7.67 19.48 50.29
C ARG A 33 7.01 18.23 49.74
N GLY A 34 7.78 17.39 49.05
CA GLY A 34 7.34 16.11 48.51
C GLY A 34 7.89 15.84 47.10
N ARG A 35 7.82 14.57 46.68
CA ARG A 35 8.15 14.18 45.30
C ARG A 35 7.12 14.79 44.35
N PRO A 36 7.52 15.49 43.28
CA PRO A 36 6.57 15.99 42.30
C PRO A 36 5.76 14.81 41.71
N PRO A 37 4.44 14.97 41.48
CA PRO A 37 3.65 13.92 40.87
C PRO A 37 4.26 13.52 39.54
N THR A 38 4.44 12.23 39.31
CA THR A 38 4.84 11.73 38.00
C THR A 38 3.72 12.05 37.02
N ASP A 39 4.02 12.82 35.98
CA ASP A 39 3.14 13.02 34.83
C ASP A 39 2.85 11.65 34.21
N ARG A 40 1.68 11.08 34.55
CA ARG A 40 1.14 9.93 33.83
C ARG A 40 0.30 10.52 32.73
N GLY A 41 0.95 10.94 31.64
CA GLY A 41 0.24 11.25 30.41
C GLY A 41 -0.72 10.09 30.11
N ASP A 42 -1.98 10.43 29.81
CA ASP A 42 -3.03 9.46 29.54
C ASP A 42 -2.51 8.43 28.53
N SER A 43 -2.19 7.25 29.03
CA SER A 43 -1.81 6.14 28.15
C SER A 43 -3.06 5.82 27.33
N PRO A 44 -3.06 5.99 26.00
CA PRO A 44 -4.23 5.65 25.20
C PRO A 44 -4.52 4.17 25.47
N SER A 45 -5.76 3.93 25.88
CA SER A 45 -6.18 2.71 26.53
C SER A 45 -5.70 1.47 25.75
N LYS A 46 -4.75 0.71 26.31
CA LYS A 46 -4.33 -0.59 25.74
C LYS A 46 -5.54 -1.49 25.47
N SER A 47 -6.61 -1.30 26.24
CA SER A 47 -7.91 -1.95 26.07
C SER A 47 -8.60 -1.65 24.74
N GLU A 48 -8.62 -0.42 24.22
CA GLU A 48 -9.32 -0.14 22.95
C GLU A 48 -8.60 -0.77 21.75
N LEU A 49 -7.27 -0.71 21.74
CA LEU A 49 -6.46 -1.38 20.72
C LEU A 49 -6.62 -2.90 20.78
N GLU A 50 -6.72 -3.47 21.98
CA GLU A 50 -6.97 -4.89 22.18
C GLU A 50 -8.38 -5.28 21.74
N THR A 51 -9.41 -4.49 22.07
CA THR A 51 -10.78 -4.72 21.61
C THR A 51 -10.88 -4.65 20.08
N LEU A 52 -10.24 -3.65 19.46
CA LEU A 52 -10.23 -3.52 18.01
C LEU A 52 -9.48 -4.66 17.33
N ARG A 53 -8.39 -5.16 17.93
CA ARG A 53 -7.65 -6.33 17.42
C ARG A 53 -8.50 -7.59 17.48
N ALA A 54 -9.16 -7.84 18.61
CA ALA A 54 -10.06 -8.98 18.79
C ALA A 54 -11.24 -8.93 17.81
N GLU A 55 -11.83 -7.74 17.61
CA GLU A 55 -12.87 -7.54 16.61
C GLU A 55 -12.35 -7.78 15.19
N ASN A 56 -11.16 -7.28 14.85
CA ASN A 56 -10.55 -7.53 13.54
C ASN A 56 -10.32 -9.02 13.29
N GLU A 57 -9.87 -9.76 14.30
CA GLU A 57 -9.68 -11.20 14.22
C GLU A 57 -11.01 -11.93 13.98
N ARG A 58 -12.04 -11.60 14.76
CA ARG A 58 -13.39 -12.13 14.57
C ARG A 58 -13.91 -11.86 13.15
N LEU A 59 -13.81 -10.62 12.67
CA LEU A 59 -14.26 -10.24 11.33
C LEU A 59 -13.48 -10.98 10.24
N ARG A 60 -12.16 -11.16 10.41
CA ARG A 60 -11.35 -11.97 9.49
C ARG A 60 -11.79 -13.43 9.48
N ALA A 61 -12.09 -14.01 10.64
CA ALA A 61 -12.59 -15.37 10.75
C ALA A 61 -13.97 -15.53 10.08
N GLU A 62 -14.88 -14.58 10.28
CA GLU A 62 -16.20 -14.58 9.65
C GLU A 62 -16.12 -14.47 8.13
N VAL A 63 -15.32 -13.52 7.61
CA VAL A 63 -15.10 -13.38 6.16
C VAL A 63 -14.48 -14.65 5.58
N ALA A 64 -13.51 -15.26 6.27
CA ALA A 64 -12.92 -16.52 5.85
C ALA A 64 -13.94 -17.66 5.82
N TYR A 65 -14.81 -17.75 6.83
CA TYR A 65 -15.89 -18.74 6.91
C TYR A 65 -16.90 -18.57 5.78
N LEU A 66 -17.41 -17.35 5.56
CA LEU A 66 -18.32 -17.04 4.46
C LEU A 66 -17.67 -17.31 3.10
N GLY A 67 -16.37 -17.04 2.98
CA GLY A 67 -15.57 -17.41 1.81
C GLY A 67 -15.59 -18.91 1.52
N LYS A 68 -15.39 -19.75 2.55
CA LYS A 68 -15.48 -21.22 2.43
C LYS A 68 -16.88 -21.68 1.99
N LEU A 69 -17.94 -21.13 2.58
CA LEU A 69 -19.32 -21.44 2.18
C LEU A 69 -19.59 -21.10 0.70
N ARG A 70 -19.12 -19.93 0.24
CA ARG A 70 -19.25 -19.52 -1.17
C ARG A 70 -18.49 -20.47 -2.10
N ALA A 71 -17.30 -20.92 -1.70
CA ALA A 71 -16.49 -21.88 -2.46
C ALA A 71 -17.20 -23.24 -2.58
N LEU A 72 -17.76 -23.75 -1.49
CA LEU A 72 -18.52 -25.01 -1.48
C LEU A 72 -19.73 -24.95 -2.41
N ARG A 73 -20.56 -23.90 -2.31
CA ARG A 73 -21.69 -23.69 -3.23
C ARG A 73 -21.27 -23.56 -4.69
N SER A 74 -20.09 -23.01 -4.96
CA SER A 74 -19.53 -22.93 -6.32
C SER A 74 -19.08 -24.30 -6.82
N GLN A 75 -18.48 -25.12 -5.96
CA GLN A 75 -18.07 -26.48 -6.27
C GLN A 75 -19.28 -27.39 -6.52
N GLU A 76 -20.30 -27.32 -5.66
CA GLU A 76 -21.55 -28.07 -5.82
C GLU A 76 -22.23 -27.76 -7.17
N ARG A 77 -22.36 -26.46 -7.52
CA ARG A 77 -22.89 -26.06 -8.82
C ARG A 77 -22.07 -26.60 -9.99
N ARG A 78 -20.74 -26.57 -9.89
CA ARG A 78 -19.85 -27.16 -10.91
C ARG A 78 -20.05 -28.66 -11.04
N ALA A 79 -20.20 -29.38 -9.93
CA ALA A 79 -20.45 -30.82 -9.92
C ALA A 79 -21.81 -31.15 -10.57
N LYS A 80 -22.87 -30.44 -10.21
CA LYS A 80 -24.20 -30.56 -10.84
C LYS A 80 -24.14 -30.35 -12.35
N VAL A 81 -23.46 -29.28 -12.80
CA VAL A 81 -23.31 -28.98 -14.23
C VAL A 81 -22.53 -30.08 -14.96
N ARG A 82 -21.47 -30.63 -14.36
CA ARG A 82 -20.72 -31.76 -14.93
C ARG A 82 -21.61 -32.99 -15.07
N ALA A 83 -22.30 -33.39 -14.01
CA ALA A 83 -23.22 -34.53 -14.05
C ALA A 83 -24.32 -34.38 -15.12
N VAL A 84 -24.90 -33.18 -15.26
CA VAL A 84 -25.88 -32.89 -16.32
C VAL A 84 -25.23 -32.92 -17.70
N ASP A 85 -24.00 -32.42 -17.86
CA ASP A 85 -23.32 -32.43 -19.16
C ASP A 85 -22.98 -33.85 -19.63
N ASP A 86 -22.67 -34.76 -18.70
CA ASP A 86 -22.41 -36.18 -18.97
C ASP A 86 -23.71 -36.92 -19.33
N LEU A 87 -24.79 -36.69 -18.57
CA LEU A 87 -26.07 -37.39 -18.75
C LEU A 87 -26.92 -36.88 -19.93
N LYS A 88 -26.63 -35.69 -20.48
CA LYS A 88 -27.41 -35.10 -21.59
C LYS A 88 -27.44 -35.96 -22.86
N ALA A 89 -26.51 -36.90 -23.02
CA ALA A 89 -26.45 -37.80 -24.17
C ALA A 89 -27.55 -38.87 -24.13
N HIS A 90 -28.08 -39.17 -22.94
CA HIS A 90 -29.04 -40.25 -22.73
C HIS A 90 -30.43 -39.75 -22.34
N TYR A 91 -30.54 -38.54 -21.79
CA TYR A 91 -31.79 -38.00 -21.27
C TYR A 91 -32.07 -36.57 -21.78
N PRO A 92 -33.35 -36.17 -21.90
CA PRO A 92 -33.70 -34.83 -22.33
C PRO A 92 -33.23 -33.78 -21.30
N LEU A 93 -32.52 -32.75 -21.78
CA LEU A 93 -31.93 -31.70 -20.94
C LEU A 93 -32.95 -31.00 -20.01
N PRO A 94 -34.19 -30.67 -20.42
CA PRO A 94 -35.15 -30.03 -19.52
C PRO A 94 -35.44 -30.85 -18.26
N LEU A 95 -35.52 -32.18 -18.38
CA LEU A 95 -35.78 -33.08 -17.26
C LEU A 95 -34.59 -33.10 -16.29
N LEU A 96 -33.37 -33.20 -16.82
CA LEU A 96 -32.15 -33.17 -16.01
C LEU A 96 -32.00 -31.87 -15.23
N LEU A 97 -32.34 -30.73 -15.84
CA LEU A 97 -32.29 -29.42 -15.18
C LEU A 97 -33.32 -29.29 -14.04
N GLN A 98 -34.51 -29.87 -14.21
CA GLN A 98 -35.53 -29.93 -13.16
C GLN A 98 -35.08 -30.78 -11.98
N ILE A 99 -34.55 -31.98 -12.23
CA ILE A 99 -34.06 -32.89 -11.19
C ILE A 99 -32.88 -32.28 -10.42
N ALA A 100 -31.96 -31.63 -11.13
CA ALA A 100 -30.76 -31.02 -10.54
C ALA A 100 -31.03 -29.66 -9.85
N ASP A 101 -32.27 -29.16 -9.91
CA ASP A 101 -32.66 -27.81 -9.47
C ASP A 101 -31.71 -26.73 -10.00
N LEU A 102 -31.50 -26.72 -11.32
CA LEU A 102 -30.55 -25.83 -11.98
C LEU A 102 -31.21 -25.02 -13.09
N PRO A 103 -31.15 -23.67 -13.05
CA PRO A 103 -31.64 -22.84 -14.14
C PRO A 103 -30.86 -23.09 -15.43
N ARG A 104 -31.58 -23.07 -16.57
CA ARG A 104 -30.99 -23.27 -17.90
C ARG A 104 -29.85 -22.29 -18.20
N SER A 105 -30.00 -21.02 -17.82
CA SER A 105 -28.97 -19.99 -18.00
C SER A 105 -27.69 -20.32 -17.21
N THR A 106 -27.85 -20.73 -15.95
CA THR A 106 -26.74 -21.16 -15.08
C THR A 106 -26.01 -22.36 -15.67
N PHE A 107 -26.73 -23.35 -16.21
CA PHE A 107 -26.10 -24.50 -16.87
C PHE A 107 -25.18 -24.07 -18.03
N TYR A 108 -25.67 -23.28 -18.98
CA TYR A 108 -24.86 -22.88 -20.14
C TYR A 108 -23.70 -21.96 -19.76
N ASP A 109 -23.89 -21.05 -18.82
CA ASP A 109 -22.82 -20.17 -18.31
C ASP A 109 -21.71 -20.98 -17.63
N HIS A 110 -22.06 -21.88 -16.70
CA HIS A 110 -21.08 -22.72 -16.03
C HIS A 110 -20.41 -23.72 -16.98
N ARG A 111 -21.15 -24.30 -17.93
CA ARG A 111 -20.60 -25.19 -18.96
C ARG A 111 -19.60 -24.47 -19.85
N ASN A 112 -19.88 -23.22 -20.24
CA ASN A 112 -18.97 -22.43 -21.05
C ASN A 112 -17.69 -22.07 -20.29
N ARG A 113 -17.79 -21.80 -18.99
CA ARG A 113 -16.63 -21.59 -18.11
C ARG A 113 -15.76 -22.85 -17.96
N LEU A 114 -16.38 -24.03 -17.89
CA LEU A 114 -15.67 -25.32 -17.86
C LEU A 114 -14.94 -25.60 -19.18
N ARG A 115 -15.52 -25.25 -20.33
CA ARG A 115 -14.86 -25.42 -21.63
C ARG A 115 -13.74 -24.41 -21.87
N HIS A 116 -13.83 -23.22 -21.31
CA HIS A 116 -12.84 -22.15 -21.43
C HIS A 116 -12.16 -21.87 -20.09
N GLU A 117 -11.69 -22.92 -19.41
CA GLU A 117 -11.04 -22.78 -18.10
C GLU A 117 -9.83 -21.83 -18.13
N ASP A 118 -9.22 -21.59 -19.31
CA ASP A 118 -8.18 -20.58 -19.42
C ASP A 118 -8.03 -19.96 -20.83
N ARG A 119 -8.84 -18.94 -21.13
CA ARG A 119 -8.64 -18.09 -22.33
C ARG A 119 -7.20 -17.55 -22.44
N HIS A 120 -6.50 -17.46 -21.32
CA HIS A 120 -5.15 -16.94 -21.24
C HIS A 120 -4.10 -18.02 -20.91
N ALA A 121 -4.39 -19.32 -21.07
CA ALA A 121 -3.43 -20.40 -20.83
C ALA A 121 -2.12 -20.18 -21.61
N GLU A 122 -2.20 -20.05 -22.93
CA GLU A 122 -1.02 -19.81 -23.79
C GLU A 122 -0.24 -18.56 -23.38
N LEU A 123 -0.96 -17.51 -22.97
CA LEU A 123 -0.32 -16.26 -22.53
C LEU A 123 0.34 -16.42 -21.15
N LYS A 124 -0.23 -17.22 -20.26
CA LYS A 124 0.35 -17.54 -18.95
C LYS A 124 1.62 -18.37 -19.11
N GLU A 125 1.61 -19.35 -20.01
CA GLU A 125 2.78 -20.16 -20.34
C GLU A 125 3.90 -19.30 -20.93
N ALA A 126 3.62 -18.48 -21.93
CA ALA A 126 4.63 -17.58 -22.51
C ALA A 126 5.20 -16.58 -21.48
N ILE A 127 4.37 -16.09 -20.55
CA ILE A 127 4.83 -15.23 -19.44
C ILE A 127 5.75 -16.00 -18.50
N ARG A 128 5.43 -17.26 -18.19
CA ARG A 128 6.25 -18.11 -17.32
C ARG A 128 7.60 -18.41 -17.95
N GLU A 129 7.61 -18.87 -19.20
CA GLU A 129 8.82 -19.14 -19.98
C GLU A 129 9.74 -17.91 -20.02
N THR A 130 9.20 -16.76 -20.44
CA THR A 130 9.97 -15.50 -20.48
C THR A 130 10.51 -15.08 -19.09
N PHE A 131 9.79 -15.40 -18.02
CA PHE A 131 10.20 -15.07 -16.65
C PHE A 131 11.30 -16.01 -16.14
N GLU A 132 11.22 -17.29 -16.47
CA GLU A 132 12.22 -18.32 -16.15
C GLU A 132 13.52 -18.08 -16.92
N ASP A 133 13.44 -17.78 -18.22
CA ASP A 133 14.58 -17.37 -19.05
C ASP A 133 15.33 -16.17 -18.47
N ALA A 134 14.56 -15.21 -17.94
CA ALA A 134 15.08 -14.02 -17.29
C ALA A 134 15.49 -14.23 -15.83
N LYS A 135 15.42 -15.46 -15.30
CA LYS A 135 15.73 -15.84 -13.91
C LYS A 135 15.01 -14.95 -12.87
N GLY A 136 13.77 -14.57 -13.15
CA GLY A 136 12.94 -13.74 -12.29
C GLY A 136 13.35 -12.25 -12.18
N ALA A 137 14.29 -11.78 -13.02
CA ALA A 137 14.68 -10.38 -13.04
C ALA A 137 13.65 -9.47 -13.74
N TYR A 138 12.77 -10.04 -14.58
CA TYR A 138 11.86 -9.28 -15.41
C TYR A 138 10.52 -9.04 -14.73
N GLY A 139 10.13 -7.78 -14.62
CA GLY A 139 8.76 -7.38 -14.27
C GLY A 139 7.86 -7.28 -15.50
N HIS A 140 6.56 -7.10 -15.27
CA HIS A 140 5.52 -7.03 -16.31
C HIS A 140 5.82 -6.08 -17.48
N ARG A 141 6.56 -4.98 -17.26
CA ARG A 141 6.94 -4.04 -18.33
C ARG A 141 7.96 -4.64 -19.30
N ARG A 142 8.94 -5.38 -18.77
CA ARG A 142 9.98 -6.05 -19.57
C ARG A 142 9.41 -7.27 -20.28
N ILE A 143 8.60 -8.07 -19.57
CA ILE A 143 7.90 -9.22 -20.17
C ILE A 143 6.99 -8.77 -21.32
N LEU A 144 6.22 -7.68 -21.15
CA LEU A 144 5.41 -7.12 -22.23
C LEU A 144 6.25 -6.75 -23.47
N ALA A 145 7.45 -6.21 -23.28
CA ALA A 145 8.32 -5.87 -24.40
C ALA A 145 8.80 -7.12 -25.15
N VAL A 146 9.14 -8.20 -24.44
CA VAL A 146 9.50 -9.49 -25.04
C VAL A 146 8.31 -10.09 -25.79
N LEU A 147 7.13 -10.15 -25.16
CA LEU A 147 5.91 -10.66 -25.78
C LEU A 147 5.53 -9.88 -27.06
N ARG A 148 5.76 -8.56 -27.08
CA ARG A 148 5.55 -7.73 -28.28
C ARG A 148 6.55 -8.01 -29.39
N ARG A 149 7.82 -8.30 -29.04
CA ARG A 149 8.84 -8.73 -30.02
C ARG A 149 8.50 -10.09 -30.63
N GLN A 150 7.88 -10.97 -29.84
CA GLN A 150 7.32 -12.25 -30.30
C GLN A 150 5.99 -12.10 -31.08
N GLY A 151 5.59 -10.87 -31.43
CA GLY A 151 4.38 -10.61 -32.23
C GLY A 151 3.05 -10.63 -31.47
N ARG A 152 3.04 -10.84 -30.14
CA ARG A 152 1.80 -10.91 -29.36
C ARG A 152 1.28 -9.51 -29.01
N ARG A 153 0.03 -9.22 -29.39
CA ARG A 153 -0.67 -7.96 -29.06
C ARG A 153 -1.37 -8.07 -27.72
N VAL A 154 -0.67 -7.71 -26.65
CA VAL A 154 -1.19 -7.81 -25.27
C VAL A 154 -1.16 -6.45 -24.57
N SER A 155 -2.14 -6.20 -23.70
CA SER A 155 -2.18 -5.00 -22.86
C SER A 155 -1.21 -5.12 -21.67
N LYS A 156 -0.68 -3.98 -21.21
CA LYS A 156 0.15 -3.94 -20.00
C LYS A 156 -0.60 -4.46 -18.76
N LYS A 157 -1.88 -4.13 -18.64
CA LYS A 157 -2.70 -4.52 -17.48
C LYS A 157 -2.94 -6.03 -17.45
N THR A 158 -3.17 -6.66 -18.61
CA THR A 158 -3.40 -8.11 -18.68
C THR A 158 -2.16 -8.89 -18.28
N VAL A 159 -0.97 -8.51 -18.75
CA VAL A 159 0.30 -9.14 -18.31
C VAL A 159 0.48 -9.01 -16.80
N LEU A 160 0.25 -7.81 -16.24
CA LEU A 160 0.37 -7.59 -14.79
C LEU A 160 -0.60 -8.46 -13.98
N THR A 161 -1.86 -8.54 -14.40
CA THR A 161 -2.88 -9.37 -13.72
C THR A 161 -2.52 -10.84 -13.79
N LEU A 162 -2.08 -11.33 -14.95
CA LEU A 162 -1.67 -12.73 -15.12
C LEU A 162 -0.44 -13.06 -14.27
N MET A 163 0.58 -12.19 -14.24
CA MET A 163 1.73 -12.36 -13.35
C MET A 163 1.32 -12.44 -11.88
N ARG A 164 0.41 -11.57 -11.42
CA ARG A 164 -0.10 -11.61 -10.03
C ARG A 164 -0.86 -12.90 -9.73
N THR A 165 -1.68 -13.36 -10.68
CA THR A 165 -2.44 -14.60 -10.56
C THR A 165 -1.51 -15.82 -10.47
N LEU A 166 -0.39 -15.79 -11.21
CA LEU A 166 0.64 -16.81 -11.19
C LEU A 166 1.64 -16.68 -10.02
N GLY A 167 1.53 -15.62 -9.20
CA GLY A 167 2.48 -15.37 -8.11
C GLY A 167 3.87 -14.92 -8.57
N LEU A 168 4.05 -14.57 -9.85
CA LEU A 168 5.34 -14.16 -10.40
C LEU A 168 5.68 -12.74 -9.97
N GLN A 169 6.67 -12.60 -9.09
CA GLN A 169 7.15 -11.30 -8.61
C GLN A 169 8.59 -11.08 -9.06
N CYS A 170 8.83 -9.93 -9.69
CA CYS A 170 10.19 -9.54 -10.04
C CYS A 170 10.96 -9.13 -8.79
N LEU A 171 12.16 -9.69 -8.62
CA LEU A 171 13.07 -9.35 -7.53
C LEU A 171 13.69 -7.97 -7.80
N VAL A 172 12.98 -6.90 -7.41
CA VAL A 172 13.50 -5.53 -7.51
C VAL A 172 14.34 -5.24 -6.26
N ARG A 173 15.66 -5.20 -6.42
CA ARG A 173 16.55 -4.70 -5.37
C ARG A 173 16.27 -3.21 -5.15
N ARG A 174 15.77 -2.85 -3.96
CA ARG A 174 15.62 -1.44 -3.58
C ARG A 174 17.01 -0.78 -3.61
N ARG A 175 17.16 0.27 -4.42
CA ARG A 175 18.39 1.07 -4.43
C ARG A 175 18.51 1.74 -3.07
N LYS A 176 19.61 1.50 -2.35
CA LYS A 176 19.92 2.25 -1.14
C LYS A 176 20.02 3.73 -1.55
N ARG A 177 19.25 4.60 -0.88
CA ARG A 177 19.42 6.05 -1.03
C ARG A 177 20.82 6.38 -0.49
N TYR A 178 21.59 7.11 -1.28
CA TYR A 178 22.90 7.58 -0.85
C TYR A 178 22.71 8.44 0.41
N ASN A 179 23.42 8.08 1.48
CA ASN A 179 23.46 8.85 2.71
C ASN A 179 24.92 9.30 2.92
N SER A 180 25.19 10.58 2.67
CA SER A 180 26.51 11.19 2.93
C SER A 180 26.71 11.57 4.40
N PHE A 181 25.69 11.44 5.24
CA PHE A 181 25.75 11.84 6.64
C PHE A 181 26.45 10.75 7.47
N ARG A 182 27.68 11.04 7.89
CA ARG A 182 28.44 10.29 8.92
C ARG A 182 28.53 11.09 10.23
N GLY A 183 27.48 11.82 10.59
CA GLY A 183 27.39 12.55 11.86
C GLY A 183 26.64 11.76 12.93
N GLU A 184 26.79 12.16 14.20
CA GLU A 184 25.93 11.69 15.27
C GLU A 184 24.48 12.06 14.95
N VAL A 185 23.60 11.06 14.98
CA VAL A 185 22.17 11.26 14.73
C VAL A 185 21.64 12.01 15.94
N GLY A 186 21.39 13.32 15.79
CA GLY A 186 20.87 14.14 16.88
C GLY A 186 19.61 13.50 17.47
N GLU A 187 19.57 13.39 18.79
CA GLU A 187 18.42 12.86 19.53
C GLU A 187 17.18 13.71 19.16
N VAL A 188 16.24 13.10 18.44
CA VAL A 188 14.98 13.75 18.10
C VAL A 188 14.18 13.86 19.39
N ARG A 189 14.25 15.04 20.03
CA ARG A 189 13.40 15.39 21.17
C ARG A 189 11.96 15.42 20.68
N PHE A 190 11.21 14.36 20.97
CA PHE A 190 9.77 14.29 20.75
C PHE A 190 9.12 15.34 21.67
N THR A 191 8.76 16.51 21.13
CA THR A 191 7.83 17.42 21.80
C THR A 191 6.41 16.86 21.59
N PRO A 192 5.65 16.55 22.64
CA PRO A 192 4.27 16.17 22.46
C PRO A 192 3.45 17.42 22.18
N ASP A 193 2.65 17.28 21.13
CA ASP A 193 1.41 18.01 20.86
C ASP A 193 1.46 19.39 20.19
N GLY A 194 0.55 19.58 19.24
CA GLY A 194 0.31 20.89 18.61
C GLY A 194 -0.06 20.89 17.13
N GLY A 195 -1.23 20.36 16.79
CA GLY A 195 -2.09 21.00 15.78
C GLY A 195 -2.22 20.31 14.43
N HIS A 196 -3.42 19.78 14.19
CA HIS A 196 -4.02 19.68 12.87
C HIS A 196 -3.75 20.95 12.07
N ARG A 197 -3.06 20.83 10.93
CA ARG A 197 -3.15 21.81 9.85
C ARG A 197 -3.44 21.08 8.56
N ASP A 198 -4.74 21.06 8.25
CA ASP A 198 -5.26 20.82 6.92
C ASP A 198 -4.50 21.68 5.92
N SER A 199 -3.80 21.05 4.97
CA SER A 199 -3.36 21.72 3.76
C SER A 199 -4.21 21.19 2.61
N GLY A 200 -5.31 21.92 2.41
CA GLY A 200 -6.21 21.80 1.29
C GLY A 200 -5.46 21.81 -0.03
N THR A 201 -5.87 20.88 -0.88
CA THR A 201 -5.40 20.74 -2.25
C THR A 201 -5.99 21.87 -3.10
N HIS A 202 -5.28 22.99 -3.27
CA HIS A 202 -5.63 23.98 -4.29
C HIS A 202 -4.95 23.65 -5.62
N ARG A 203 -5.78 23.17 -6.53
CA ARG A 203 -5.55 23.07 -7.97
C ARG A 203 -5.84 24.43 -8.61
N SER A 204 -4.85 25.02 -9.28
CA SER A 204 -5.02 26.08 -10.30
C SER A 204 -3.68 26.21 -11.04
N ALA A 205 -3.55 25.76 -12.30
CA ALA A 205 -4.04 26.38 -13.53
C ALA A 205 -3.45 27.79 -13.77
N GLY A 206 -2.56 27.90 -14.77
CA GLY A 206 -2.58 29.04 -15.70
C GLY A 206 -1.29 29.83 -15.94
N ARG A 207 -1.07 30.10 -17.24
CA ARG A 207 -0.27 31.15 -17.90
C ARG A 207 1.22 30.86 -18.08
N MET A 208 1.69 30.61 -19.32
CA MET A 208 1.79 31.49 -20.50
C MET A 208 2.74 32.67 -20.28
N SER A 209 3.96 32.54 -20.78
CA SER A 209 4.77 33.68 -21.25
C SER A 209 5.26 33.37 -22.66
N SER A 210 4.58 33.99 -23.62
CA SER A 210 5.01 34.26 -24.98
C SER A 210 6.24 35.16 -25.03
N CYS A 211 7.10 35.00 -26.05
CA CYS A 211 7.76 36.05 -26.87
C CYS A 211 8.80 35.41 -27.82
N PRO A 212 9.21 36.04 -28.96
CA PRO A 212 8.52 35.90 -30.25
C PRO A 212 9.44 35.43 -31.41
N ALA A 213 8.83 35.35 -32.59
CA ALA A 213 9.33 34.80 -33.85
C ALA A 213 10.23 35.74 -34.68
N SER A 214 11.07 35.16 -35.54
CA SER A 214 11.26 35.55 -36.98
C SER A 214 12.13 34.49 -37.68
N ALA A 215 11.54 33.75 -38.65
CA ALA A 215 11.73 33.87 -40.11
C ALA A 215 13.08 33.30 -40.64
N GLY A 216 13.17 32.41 -41.62
CA GLY A 216 12.16 31.91 -42.56
C GLY A 216 12.60 30.62 -43.31
N ARG A 217 11.61 30.05 -44.01
CA ARG A 217 11.60 29.52 -45.41
C ARG A 217 12.95 29.09 -46.02
N LEU A 218 13.13 28.02 -46.79
CA LEU A 218 12.26 27.09 -47.53
C LEU A 218 13.15 25.88 -47.94
N ARG A 219 12.50 24.74 -48.25
CA ARG A 219 13.02 23.49 -48.87
C ARG A 219 13.58 23.76 -50.31
N PRO A 220 14.13 22.80 -51.12
CA PRO A 220 13.98 21.33 -51.07
C PRO A 220 15.13 20.41 -51.57
N SER A 221 14.96 19.11 -51.27
CA SER A 221 15.19 17.90 -52.10
C SER A 221 16.21 17.93 -53.26
N THR A 222 17.24 17.08 -53.17
CA THR A 222 17.72 16.29 -54.31
C THR A 222 17.94 14.82 -53.93
N ARG A 223 17.47 14.00 -54.84
CA ARG A 223 17.47 12.54 -54.90
C ARG A 223 18.80 12.13 -55.57
N SER A 224 19.53 11.16 -55.04
CA SER A 224 20.48 10.40 -55.86
C SER A 224 20.26 8.90 -55.67
N ARG A 225 20.43 8.21 -56.78
CA ARG A 225 19.97 6.87 -57.16
C ARG A 225 21.21 5.98 -57.28
N PRO A 226 21.15 4.65 -57.06
CA PRO A 226 22.32 3.78 -57.16
C PRO A 226 22.59 3.38 -58.62
N PRO A 227 23.84 3.03 -58.99
CA PRO A 227 24.12 2.35 -60.24
C PRO A 227 24.11 0.82 -60.08
N ALA A 228 23.53 0.17 -61.08
CA ALA A 228 23.72 -1.24 -61.39
C ALA A 228 25.01 -1.41 -62.21
N GLY A 229 25.69 -2.53 -61.98
CA GLY A 229 26.80 -3.08 -62.73
C GLY A 229 26.95 -4.54 -62.34
#